data_AF-A0A3D0NUK4-F1
#
_entry.id   AF-A0A3D0NUK4-F1
#
_cell.length_a   1.000
_cell.length_b   1.000
_cell.length_c   1.000
_cell.angle_alpha   90.00
_cell.angle_beta   90.00
_cell.angle_gamma   90.00
#
_symmetry.space_group_name_H-M   'P 1'
#
loop_
_entity.id
_entity.type
_entity.pdbx_description
1 polymer ?
#
loop_
_entity_poly.entity_id
_entity_poly.type
_entity_poly.pdbx_seq_one_letter_code
_entity_poly.pdbx_strand_id
1 'polypeptide(L)' 'TGHPADTDLTAVTLIGDNAEELDALATAVLIQGMDKGMTLLRRRKLEGVFITRQGRIYATKGLKHQLMTDHIFSAG' A
#
# COMPACT_ATOMS: atom_id res chain seq x y z
N THR A 1 -18.17 6.08 -7.21
CA THR A 1 -18.77 6.94 -8.25
C THR A 1 -19.02 6.19 -9.56
N GLY A 2 -18.58 4.93 -9.72
CA GLY A 2 -18.67 4.20 -11.00
C GLY A 2 -17.53 4.53 -11.97
N HIS A 3 -16.60 5.40 -11.57
CA HIS A 3 -15.39 5.75 -12.31
C HIS A 3 -14.16 5.05 -11.70
N PRO A 4 -13.08 4.85 -12.49
CA PRO A 4 -11.80 4.41 -11.96
C PRO A 4 -11.44 5.24 -10.73
N ALA A 5 -10.89 4.59 -9.71
CA ALA A 5 -10.54 5.27 -8.50
C ALA A 5 -9.53 6.39 -8.81
N ASP A 6 -9.87 7.62 -8.44
CA ASP A 6 -8.97 8.76 -8.57
C ASP A 6 -8.12 8.81 -7.29
N THR A 7 -6.98 8.12 -7.37
CA THR A 7 -6.10 7.84 -6.23
C THR A 7 -4.68 8.18 -6.63
N ASP A 8 -3.89 8.59 -5.65
CA ASP A 8 -2.46 8.84 -5.79
C ASP A 8 -1.63 7.55 -5.94
N LEU A 9 -2.26 6.39 -5.77
CA LEU A 9 -1.66 5.06 -5.84
C LEU A 9 -1.89 4.41 -7.21
N THR A 10 -0.83 3.73 -7.68
CA THR A 10 -0.86 2.81 -8.82
C THR A 10 -0.96 1.37 -8.35
N ALA A 11 -0.33 1.03 -7.22
CA ALA A 11 -0.33 -0.32 -6.68
C ALA A 11 -0.30 -0.33 -5.15
N VAL A 12 -0.89 -1.38 -4.59
CA VAL A 12 -0.88 -1.71 -3.16
C VAL A 12 -0.60 -3.19 -3.03
N THR A 13 0.32 -3.54 -2.14
CA THR A 13 0.61 -4.93 -1.76
C THR A 13 0.50 -5.02 -0.25
N LEU A 14 -0.33 -5.93 0.26
CA LEU A 14 -0.48 -6.18 1.69
C LEU A 14 0.07 -7.56 2.04
N ILE A 15 0.66 -7.68 3.22
CA ILE A 15 1.28 -8.92 3.72
C ILE A 15 0.62 -9.31 5.03
N GLY A 16 0.20 -10.57 5.12
CA GLY A 16 -0.46 -11.17 6.28
C GLY A 16 -0.93 -12.60 5.98
N ASP A 17 -1.65 -13.20 6.92
CA ASP A 17 -1.92 -14.65 6.91
C ASP A 17 -3.17 -15.05 6.10
N ASN A 18 -4.09 -14.12 5.84
CA ASN A 18 -5.36 -14.39 5.15
C ASN A 18 -5.43 -13.66 3.80
N ALA A 19 -5.18 -14.37 2.71
CA ALA A 19 -5.16 -13.79 1.36
C ALA A 19 -6.51 -13.19 0.92
N GLU A 20 -7.65 -13.77 1.31
CA GLU A 20 -8.98 -13.28 0.96
C GLU A 20 -9.27 -11.92 1.61
N GLU A 21 -8.97 -11.80 2.91
CA GLU A 21 -9.07 -10.51 3.61
C GLU A 21 -8.13 -9.47 2.98
N LEU A 22 -6.89 -9.86 2.69
CA LEU A 22 -5.90 -8.95 2.12
C LEU A 22 -6.28 -8.46 0.72
N ASP A 23 -6.89 -9.28 -0.12
CA ASP A 23 -7.33 -8.89 -1.47
C ASP A 23 -8.45 -7.83 -1.40
N ALA A 24 -9.44 -8.07 -0.53
CA ALA A 24 -10.52 -7.11 -0.27
C ALA A 24 -9.99 -5.80 0.31
N LEU A 25 -9.06 -5.88 1.28
CA LEU A 25 -8.44 -4.69 1.87
C LEU A 25 -7.56 -3.95 0.88
N ALA A 26 -6.77 -4.64 0.05
CA ALA A 26 -5.91 -4.01 -0.95
C ALA A 26 -6.74 -3.19 -1.94
N THR A 27 -7.88 -3.73 -2.38
CA THR A 27 -8.85 -3.01 -3.23
C THR A 27 -9.40 -1.77 -2.52
N ALA A 28 -9.83 -1.92 -1.26
CA ALA A 28 -10.34 -0.79 -0.48
C ALA A 28 -9.29 0.30 -0.26
N VAL A 29 -8.05 -0.09 0.04
CA VAL A 29 -6.92 0.81 0.24
C VAL A 29 -6.57 1.55 -1.05
N LEU A 30 -6.52 0.84 -2.18
CA LEU A 30 -6.26 1.45 -3.47
C LEU A 30 -7.30 2.56 -3.73
N ILE A 31 -8.59 2.26 -3.58
CA ILE A 31 -9.67 3.24 -3.78
C ILE A 31 -9.60 4.43 -2.82
N GLN A 32 -9.16 4.21 -1.57
CA GLN A 32 -9.14 5.24 -0.54
C GLN A 32 -7.87 6.11 -0.50
N GLY A 33 -6.80 5.69 -1.20
CA GLY A 33 -5.55 6.43 -1.28
C GLY A 33 -4.61 6.23 -0.08
N MET A 34 -3.42 6.83 -0.20
CA MET A 34 -2.28 6.58 0.70
C MET A 34 -2.58 6.83 2.18
N ASP A 35 -3.14 7.98 2.55
CA ASP A 35 -3.30 8.38 3.96
C ASP A 35 -4.21 7.44 4.74
N LYS A 36 -5.36 7.09 4.14
CA LYS A 36 -6.34 6.17 4.74
C LYS A 36 -5.78 4.75 4.76
N GLY A 37 -5.08 4.35 3.69
CA GLY A 37 -4.36 3.08 3.61
C GLY A 37 -3.36 2.89 4.74
N MET A 38 -2.44 3.84 4.92
CA MET A 38 -1.43 3.77 5.96
C MET A 38 -2.04 3.76 7.36
N THR A 39 -3.14 4.50 7.57
CA THR A 39 -3.89 4.49 8.82
C THR A 39 -4.53 3.13 9.11
N LEU A 40 -5.10 2.48 8.08
CA LEU A 40 -5.66 1.14 8.20
C LEU A 40 -4.58 0.11 8.58
N LEU A 41 -3.44 0.10 7.87
CA LEU A 41 -2.35 -0.85 8.12
C LEU A 41 -1.83 -0.72 9.56
N ARG A 42 -1.62 0.51 10.05
CA ARG A 42 -1.23 0.74 11.46
C ARG A 42 -2.24 0.18 12.46
N ARG A 43 -3.55 0.38 12.22
CA ARG A 43 -4.62 -0.11 13.12
C ARG A 43 -4.73 -1.64 13.10
N ARG A 44 -4.54 -2.24 11.94
CA ARG A 44 -4.63 -3.69 11.72
C ARG A 44 -3.32 -4.43 12.00
N LYS A 45 -2.22 -3.69 12.28
CA LYS A 45 -0.86 -4.23 12.43
C LYS A 45 -0.44 -5.07 11.22
N LEU A 46 -0.84 -4.62 10.04
CA LEU A 46 -0.48 -5.24 8.76
C LEU A 46 0.73 -4.54 8.16
N GLU A 47 1.53 -5.31 7.43
CA GLU A 47 2.64 -4.80 6.64
C GLU A 47 2.20 -4.63 5.18
N GLY A 48 2.83 -3.69 4.46
CA GLY A 48 2.50 -3.47 3.06
C GLY A 48 3.38 -2.45 2.35
N VAL A 49 3.21 -2.42 1.04
CA VAL A 49 3.91 -1.56 0.09
C VAL A 49 2.89 -0.77 -0.73
N PHE A 50 3.19 0.50 -0.96
CA PHE A 50 2.41 1.42 -1.76
C PHE A 50 3.30 1.99 -2.85
N ILE A 51 2.80 2.01 -4.09
CA ILE A 51 3.48 2.63 -5.23
C ILE A 51 2.61 3.77 -5.73
N THR A 52 3.12 5.00 -5.73
CA THR A 52 2.39 6.15 -6.22
C THR A 52 2.46 6.29 -7.74
N ARG A 53 1.60 7.13 -8.31
CA ARG A 53 1.63 7.45 -9.75
C ARG A 53 2.94 8.09 -10.23
N GLN A 54 3.71 8.67 -9.32
CA GLN A 54 5.04 9.23 -9.60
C GLN A 54 6.17 8.20 -9.42
N GLY A 55 5.84 6.92 -9.23
CA GLY A 55 6.81 5.84 -9.03
C GLY A 55 7.46 5.84 -7.65
N ARG A 56 6.92 6.59 -6.68
CA ARG A 56 7.45 6.57 -5.30
C ARG A 56 6.97 5.33 -4.58
N ILE A 57 7.90 4.66 -3.90
CA ILE A 57 7.63 3.45 -3.12
C ILE A 57 7.63 3.80 -1.64
N TYR A 58 6.56 3.44 -0.95
CA TYR A 58 6.41 3.56 0.50
C TYR A 58 6.15 2.17 1.08
N ALA A 59 6.83 1.86 2.18
CA ALA A 59 6.71 0.57 2.83
C ALA A 59 6.59 0.73 4.34
N THR A 60 5.83 -0.16 4.96
CA THR A 60 5.80 -0.31 6.41
C THR A 60 7.18 -0.70 6.95
N LYS A 61 7.44 -0.41 8.23
CA LYS A 61 8.78 -0.51 8.82
C LYS A 61 9.38 -1.91 8.74
N GLY A 62 8.55 -2.96 8.87
CA GLY A 62 9.00 -4.35 8.79
C GLY A 62 9.54 -4.74 7.42
N LEU A 63 9.10 -4.06 6.35
CA LEU A 63 9.45 -4.39 4.98
C LEU A 63 10.60 -3.57 4.40
N LYS A 64 10.97 -2.43 5.01
CA LYS A 64 12.01 -1.53 4.44
C LYS A 64 13.34 -2.23 4.11
N HIS A 65 13.74 -3.25 4.87
CA HIS A 65 14.99 -4.00 4.65
C HIS A 65 14.82 -5.28 3.81
N GLN A 66 13.59 -5.62 3.42
CA GLN A 66 13.28 -6.84 2.67
C GLN A 66 12.93 -6.56 1.21
N LEU A 67 12.83 -5.28 0.84
CA LEU A 67 12.44 -4.86 -0.50
C LEU A 67 13.68 -4.65 -1.37
N MET A 68 13.75 -5.38 -2.46
CA MET A 68 14.63 -5.10 -3.58
C MET A 68 13.93 -4.14 -4.55
N THR A 69 14.64 -3.13 -5.00
CA THR A 69 14.09 -2.10 -5.89
C THR A 69 15.18 -1.55 -6.76
N ASP A 70 14.87 -1.34 -8.05
CA ASP A 70 15.72 -0.64 -9.00
C ASP A 70 15.69 0.90 -8.80
N HIS A 71 14.90 1.37 -7.83
CA HIS A 71 14.68 2.77 -7.48
C HIS A 71 14.93 3.07 -5.98
N ILE A 72 15.32 4.30 -5.66
CA ILE A 72 15.57 4.73 -4.27
C ILE A 72 14.24 5.02 -3.55
N PHE A 73 14.06 4.50 -2.33
CA PHE A 73 12.90 4.78 -1.49
C PHE A 73 12.80 6.28 -1.14
N SER A 74 11.59 6.83 -1.18
CA SER A 74 11.31 8.11 -0.51
C SER A 74 10.90 7.84 0.94
N ALA A 75 11.52 8.54 1.88
CA ALA A 75 11.10 8.47 3.28
C ALA A 75 9.72 9.11 3.44
N GLY A 76 8.74 8.30 3.83
CA GLY A 76 7.47 8.73 4.41
C GLY A 76 7.48 8.54 5.93
#